data_AF-A0A7U9DW78-F1
#
_entry.id   AF-A0A7U9DW78-F1
#
_cell.length_a   1.000
_cell.length_b   1.000
_cell.length_c   1.000
_cell.angle_alpha   90.00
_cell.angle_beta   90.00
_cell.angle_gamma   90.00
#
_symmetry.space_group_name_H-M   'P 1'
#
loop_
_entity.id
_entity.type
_entity.pdbx_description
1 polymer ?
#
loop_
_entity_poly.entity_id
_entity_poly.type
_entity_poly.pdbx_seq_one_letter_code
_entity_poly.pdbx_strand_id
1 'polypeptide(L)' 'MMEGATNREIAARLFVSVKTVEATLTRVYRKLGIRSRVDIVRLAAGRRPD' A
#
# COMPACT_ATOMS: atom_id res chain seq x y z
N MET A 1 14.58 7.98 2.40
CA MET A 1 14.04 6.61 2.33
C MET A 1 12.58 6.70 2.71
N MET A 2 11.66 6.13 1.93
CA MET A 2 10.23 6.15 2.26
C MET A 2 9.99 5.06 3.29
N GLU A 3 10.31 5.33 4.55
CA GLU A 3 10.06 4.44 5.69
C GLU A 3 8.56 4.42 5.99
N GLY A 4 7.79 3.84 5.06
CA GLY A 4 6.39 3.57 5.27
C GLY A 4 6.23 2.43 6.27
N ALA A 5 5.24 2.53 7.16
CA ALA A 5 4.92 1.48 8.13
C ALA A 5 4.74 0.11 7.44
N THR A 6 5.37 -0.92 8.00
CA THR A 6 5.21 -2.32 7.58
C THR A 6 3.75 -2.75 7.69
N ASN A 7 3.35 -3.80 6.96
CA ASN A 7 1.98 -4.33 7.05
C ASN A 7 1.63 -4.76 8.48
N ARG A 8 2.63 -5.17 9.28
CA ARG A 8 2.46 -5.56 10.68
C ARG A 8 2.18 -4.37 11.59
N GLU A 9 2.86 -3.25 11.38
CA GLU A 9 2.60 -2.00 12.11
C GLU A 9 1.24 -1.41 11.72
N ILE A 10 0.88 -1.46 10.43
CA ILE A 10 -0.45 -1.04 9.95
C ILE A 10 -1.54 -1.91 10.60
N ALA A 11 -1.36 -3.23 10.59
CA ALA A 11 -2.27 -4.18 11.21
C ALA A 11 -2.47 -3.89 12.71
N ALA A 12 -1.37 -3.66 13.44
CA ALA A 12 -1.41 -3.33 14.85
C ALA A 12 -2.13 -2.00 15.13
N ARG A 13 -1.85 -0.95 14.35
CA ARG A 13 -2.48 0.37 14.50
C ARG A 13 -3.98 0.37 14.17
N LEU A 14 -4.39 -0.49 13.24
CA LEU A 14 -5.77 -0.58 12.77
C LEU A 14 -6.56 -1.72 13.46
N PHE A 15 -5.93 -2.47 14.38
CA PHE A 15 -6.52 -3.63 15.05
C PHE A 15 -7.07 -4.69 14.09
N VAL A 16 -6.38 -4.90 12.97
CA VAL A 16 -6.73 -5.90 11.94
C VAL A 16 -5.61 -6.93 11.78
N SER A 17 -5.91 -8.04 11.10
CA SER A 17 -4.87 -9.00 10.73
C SER A 17 -3.95 -8.45 9.64
N VAL A 18 -2.69 -8.90 9.61
CA VAL A 18 -1.76 -8.60 8.51
C VAL A 18 -2.34 -9.03 7.15
N LYS A 19 -3.04 -10.17 7.12
CA LYS A 19 -3.70 -10.69 5.92
C LYS A 19 -4.81 -9.76 5.41
N THR A 20 -5.50 -9.05 6.31
CA THR A 20 -6.47 -8.00 5.94
C THR A 20 -5.79 -6.83 5.24
N VAL A 21 -4.62 -6.41 5.75
CA VAL A 21 -3.80 -5.36 5.13
C VAL A 21 -3.34 -5.79 3.74
N GLU A 22 -2.84 -7.01 3.60
CA GLU A 22 -2.40 -7.56 2.30
C GLU A 22 -3.54 -7.67 1.29
N ALA A 23 -4.72 -8.15 1.71
CA ALA A 23 -5.90 -8.22 0.86
C ALA A 23 -6.36 -6.83 0.41
N THR A 24 -6.30 -5.84 1.30
CA THR A 24 -6.61 -4.45 0.98
C THR A 24 -5.63 -3.88 -0.04
N LEU A 25 -4.32 -4.05 0.20
CA LEU A 25 -3.28 -3.62 -0.74
C LEU A 25 -3.45 -4.27 -2.11
N THR A 26 -3.76 -5.57 -2.17
CA THR A 26 -4.02 -6.29 -3.42
C THR A 26 -5.19 -5.69 -4.20
N ARG A 27 -6.30 -5.36 -3.51
CA ARG A 27 -7.46 -4.71 -4.13
C ARG A 27 -7.12 -3.31 -4.63
N VAL A 28 -6.35 -2.55 -3.86
CA VAL A 28 -5.89 -1.20 -4.24
C VAL A 28 -4.98 -1.27 -5.46
N TYR A 29 -3.99 -2.16 -5.49
CA TYR A 29 -3.12 -2.37 -6.64
C TYR A 29 -3.92 -2.67 -7.90
N ARG A 30 -4.86 -3.61 -7.82
CA ARG A 30 -5.74 -3.95 -8.93
C ARG A 30 -6.60 -2.77 -9.40
N LYS A 31 -7.16 -1.99 -8.46
CA LYS A 31 -8.01 -0.83 -8.77
C LYS A 31 -7.21 0.29 -9.45
N LEU A 32 -5.95 0.46 -9.07
CA LEU A 32 -5.06 1.49 -9.58
C LEU A 32 -4.23 1.03 -10.79
N GLY A 33 -4.32 -0.24 -11.19
CA GLY A 33 -3.55 -0.80 -12.31
C GLY A 33 -2.04 -0.92 -12.05
N ILE A 34 -1.62 -0.92 -10.78
CA ILE A 34 -0.21 -0.91 -10.37
C ILE A 34 0.19 -2.24 -9.76
N ARG A 35 1.50 -2.47 -9.62
CA ARG A 35 2.05 -3.76 -9.17
C ARG A 35 2.77 -3.70 -7.84
N SER A 36 3.12 -2.52 -7.36
CA SER A 36 3.90 -2.38 -6.13
C SER A 36 3.43 -1.25 -5.22
N ARG A 37 3.82 -1.38 -3.94
CA ARG A 37 3.67 -0.31 -2.95
C ARG A 37 4.42 0.96 -3.37
N VAL A 38 5.55 0.82 -4.05
CA VAL A 38 6.34 1.96 -4.54
C VAL A 38 5.53 2.76 -5.58
N ASP A 39 4.78 2.07 -6.43
CA ASP A 39 3.90 2.72 -7.41
C ASP A 39 2.77 3.51 -6.72
N ILE A 40 2.20 2.97 -5.63
CA ILE A 40 1.24 3.73 -4.80
C ILE A 40 1.88 5.01 -4.30
N VAL A 41 3.09 4.92 -3.74
CA VAL A 41 3.74 6.09 -3.15
C VAL A 41 4.13 7.10 -4.23
N ARG A 42 4.53 6.66 -5.42
CA ARG A 42 4.78 7.53 -6.58
C ARG A 42 3.51 8.26 -7.02
N LEU A 43 2.39 7.53 -7.14
CA LEU A 43 1.09 8.10 -7.48
C LEU A 43 0.60 9.09 -6.42
N ALA A 44 0.72 8.73 -5.14
CA ALA A 44 0.36 9.59 -4.01
C ALA A 44 1.25 10.84 -3.91
N ALA A 45 2.52 10.73 -4.32
CA ALA A 45 3.45 11.86 -4.41
C ALA A 45 3.20 12.76 -5.64
N GLY A 46 2.13 12.54 -6.41
CA GLY A 46 1.76 13.37 -7.56
C GLY A 46 2.58 13.14 -8.83
N ARG A 47 3.47 12.13 -8.84
CA ARG A 47 4.15 11.70 -10.06
C ARG A 47 3.22 10.71 -10.77
N ARG A 48 2.45 11.20 -11.73
CA ARG A 48 1.71 10.34 -12.66
C ARG A 48 2.71 9.37 -13.30
N PRO A 49 2.46 8.05 -13.27
CA PRO A 49 3.30 7.12 -14.02
C PRO A 49 3.09 7.37 -15.51
N ASP A 50 4.19 7.53 -16.24
CA ASP A 50 4.23 7.64 -17.71
C ASP A 50 3.89 6.30 -18.36
#